data_AF-A0A9D2G2V4-F1
#
_entry.id   AF-A0A9D2G2V4-F1
#
_cell.length_a   1.000
_cell.length_b   1.000
_cell.length_c   1.000
_cell.angle_alpha   90.00
_cell.angle_beta   90.00
_cell.angle_gamma   90.00
#
_symmetry.space_group_name_H-M   'P 1'
#
loop_
_entity.id
_entity.type
_entity.pdbx_description
1 polymer ?
#
loop_
_entity_poly.entity_id
_entity_poly.type
_entity_poly.pdbx_seq_one_letter_code
_entity_poly.pdbx_strand_id
1 'polypeptide(L)'
;MRKGFLEPAIFNEQKIELSQRHMKLKEEREQLLYLINDGSNQLSEVKWLIKYFKQGKFRDAFDEESFQDIVKKIIVYSPNEIGFHLNCGITLREGVKR
;
A
#
# COMPACT_ATOMS: atom_id res chain seq x y z
N MET A 1 8.14 60.64 3.24
CA MET A 1 7.55 59.50 2.49
C MET A 1 8.44 58.27 2.69
N ARG A 2 8.04 57.30 3.53
CA ARG A 2 8.74 56.01 3.63
C ARG A 2 8.06 55.04 2.69
N LYS A 3 8.73 54.77 1.56
CA LYS A 3 8.29 53.85 0.50
C LYS A 3 8.13 52.44 1.07
N GLY A 4 6.94 51.86 0.99
CA GLY A 4 6.70 50.48 0.50
C GLY A 4 7.50 49.29 1.06
N PHE A 5 8.08 49.34 2.26
CA PHE A 5 8.72 48.16 2.86
C PHE A 5 7.78 47.50 3.87
N LEU A 6 7.49 46.21 3.67
CA LEU A 6 6.85 45.38 4.68
C LEU A 6 7.65 45.47 5.98
N GLU A 7 6.96 45.67 7.11
CA GLU A 7 7.60 45.56 8.41
C GLU A 7 8.28 44.18 8.55
N PRO A 8 9.51 44.10 9.07
CA PRO A 8 10.30 42.87 9.12
C PRO A 8 9.59 41.75 9.90
N ALA A 9 8.73 42.11 10.87
CA ALA A 9 7.88 41.17 11.59
C ALA A 9 6.83 40.52 10.65
N ILE A 10 6.12 41.33 9.86
CA ILE A 10 5.10 40.85 8.90
C ILE A 10 5.74 40.01 7.80
N PHE A 11 6.92 40.41 7.31
CA PHE A 11 7.66 39.63 6.31
C PHE A 11 8.07 38.26 6.86
N ASN A 12 8.54 38.20 8.10
CA ASN A 12 8.95 36.94 8.71
C ASN A 12 7.75 36.03 9.01
N GLU A 13 6.62 36.60 9.43
CA GLU A 13 5.35 35.87 9.59
C GLU A 13 4.89 35.25 8.27
N GLN A 14 4.83 36.03 7.19
CA GLN A 14 4.44 35.54 5.87
C GLN A 14 5.42 34.47 5.35
N LYS A 15 6.71 34.63 5.62
CA LYS A 15 7.74 33.64 5.26
C LYS A 15 7.52 32.31 6.00
N ILE A 16 7.22 32.37 7.29
CA ILE A 16 6.92 31.18 8.11
C ILE A 16 5.64 30.51 7.60
N GLU A 17 4.58 31.29 7.36
CA GLU A 17 3.32 30.79 6.82
C GLU A 17 3.51 30.09 5.47
N LEU A 18 4.25 30.72 4.55
CA LEU A 18 4.57 30.14 3.24
C LEU A 18 5.39 28.86 3.37
N SER A 19 6.37 28.83 4.28
CA SER A 19 7.20 27.66 4.52
C SER A 19 6.39 26.49 5.09
N GLN A 20 5.47 26.78 6.02
CA GLN A 20 4.55 25.78 6.58
C GLN A 20 3.58 25.24 5.52
N ARG A 21 2.99 26.12 4.70
CA ARG A 21 2.13 25.69 3.58
C ARG A 21 2.89 24.82 2.58
N HIS A 22 4.14 25.19 2.27
CA HIS A 22 4.99 24.40 1.39
C HIS A 22 5.30 23.02 1.97
N MET A 23 5.65 22.94 3.26
CA MET A 23 5.86 21.65 3.94
C MET A 23 4.61 20.77 3.91
N LYS A 24 3.43 21.34 4.21
CA LYS A 24 2.17 20.62 4.19
C LYS A 24 1.84 20.06 2.79
N LEU A 25 1.95 20.90 1.76
CA LEU A 25 1.72 20.47 0.37
C LEU A 25 2.70 19.37 -0.08
N LYS A 26 3.94 19.42 0.39
CA LYS A 26 4.94 18.38 0.10
C LYS A 26 4.56 17.05 0.75
N GLU A 27 4.12 17.07 2.01
CA GLU A 27 3.67 15.88 2.74
C GLU A 27 2.42 15.27 2.08
N GLU A 28 1.43 16.08 1.71
CA GLU A 28 0.24 15.62 0.98
C GLU A 28 0.61 14.95 -0.36
N ARG A 29 1.57 15.53 -1.10
CA ARG A 29 2.09 14.93 -2.34
C ARG A 29 2.74 13.57 -2.09
N GLU A 30 3.57 13.45 -1.05
CA GLU A 30 4.25 12.19 -0.72
C GLU A 30 3.25 11.11 -0.29
N GLN A 31 2.23 11.48 0.49
CA GLN A 31 1.13 10.57 0.87
C GLN A 31 0.33 10.10 -0.34
N LEU A 32 -0.01 11.01 -1.27
CA LEU A 32 -0.70 10.64 -2.51
C LEU A 32 0.14 9.71 -3.38
N LEU A 33 1.45 9.97 -3.48
CA LEU A 33 2.37 9.08 -4.20
C LEU A 33 2.47 7.71 -3.55
N TYR A 34 2.50 7.64 -2.22
CA TYR A 34 2.48 6.38 -1.48
C TYR A 34 1.20 5.59 -1.77
N LEU A 35 0.03 6.25 -1.71
CA LEU A 35 -1.27 5.62 -2.01
C LEU A 35 -1.37 5.15 -3.46
N ILE A 36 -0.85 5.94 -4.42
CA ILE A 36 -0.82 5.55 -5.83
C ILE A 36 0.12 4.36 -6.05
N ASN A 37 1.30 4.35 -5.42
CA ASN A 37 2.23 3.24 -5.52
C ASN A 37 1.69 1.96 -4.85
N ASP A 38 1.03 2.09 -3.70
CA ASP A 38 0.39 0.97 -3.02
C ASP A 38 -0.75 0.40 -3.88
N GLY A 39 -1.58 1.26 -4.46
CA GLY A 39 -2.64 0.86 -5.40
C GLY A 39 -2.11 0.27 -6.71
N SER A 40 -1.01 0.80 -7.27
CA SER A 40 -0.41 0.26 -8.49
C SER A 40 0.28 -1.08 -8.25
N ASN A 41 0.91 -1.25 -7.09
CA ASN A 41 1.50 -2.53 -6.68
C ASN A 41 0.40 -3.57 -6.44
N GLN A 42 -0.69 -3.22 -5.75
CA GLN A 42 -1.82 -4.14 -5.61
C GLN A 42 -2.40 -4.57 -6.96
N LEU A 43 -2.51 -3.65 -7.93
CA LEU A 43 -2.99 -3.97 -9.28
C LEU A 43 -2.02 -4.86 -10.07
N SER A 44 -0.70 -4.70 -9.93
CA SER A 44 0.27 -5.58 -10.57
C SER A 44 0.25 -6.97 -9.97
N GLU A 45 0.17 -7.07 -8.64
CA GLU A 45 0.07 -8.35 -7.91
C GLU A 45 -1.21 -9.11 -8.32
N VAL A 46 -2.35 -8.42 -8.40
CA VAL A 46 -3.62 -9.01 -8.88
C VAL A 46 -3.48 -9.55 -10.31
N LYS A 47 -2.87 -8.78 -11.23
CA LYS A 47 -2.68 -9.23 -12.61
C LYS A 47 -1.73 -10.43 -12.71
N TRP A 48 -0.66 -10.44 -11.91
CA TRP A 48 0.28 -11.55 -11.85
C TRP A 48 -0.40 -12.81 -11.31
N LEU A 49 -1.13 -12.72 -10.20
CA LEU A 49 -1.90 -13.84 -9.62
C LEU A 49 -2.92 -14.40 -10.60
N ILE A 50 -3.69 -13.55 -11.28
CA ILE A 50 -4.65 -14.01 -12.30
C ILE A 50 -3.93 -14.75 -13.44
N LYS A 51 -2.78 -14.24 -13.90
CA LYS A 51 -1.98 -14.89 -14.95
C LYS A 51 -1.37 -16.20 -14.46
N TYR A 52 -1.00 -16.29 -13.19
CA TYR A 52 -0.46 -17.50 -12.55
C TYR A 52 -1.53 -18.59 -12.48
N PHE A 53 -2.70 -18.30 -11.89
CA PHE A 53 -3.80 -19.27 -11.78
C PHE A 53 -4.39 -19.67 -13.14
N LYS A 54 -4.43 -18.75 -14.12
CA LYS A 54 -4.88 -19.07 -15.49
C LYS A 54 -3.98 -20.04 -16.23
N GLN A 55 -2.71 -20.17 -15.85
CA GLN A 55 -1.81 -21.14 -16.47
C GLN A 55 -2.15 -22.58 -16.11
N GLY A 56 -3.02 -22.82 -15.10
CA GLY A 56 -3.55 -24.14 -14.77
C GLY A 56 -2.48 -25.17 -14.35
N LYS A 57 -1.25 -24.72 -14.11
CA LYS A 57 -0.15 -25.55 -13.62
C LYS A 57 -0.26 -25.70 -12.11
N PHE A 58 -1.36 -26.29 -11.66
CA PHE A 58 -1.42 -26.86 -10.32
C PHE A 58 -0.52 -28.09 -10.36
N ARG A 59 0.71 -27.98 -9.85
CA ARG A 59 1.56 -29.15 -9.67
C ARG A 59 0.87 -30.07 -8.67
N ASP A 60 0.92 -31.38 -8.92
CA ASP A 60 0.50 -32.42 -7.96
C ASP A 60 1.31 -32.40 -6.65
N ALA A 61 2.42 -31.66 -6.60
CA ALA A 61 3.24 -31.46 -5.42
C ALA A 61 3.20 -30.00 -4.96
N PHE A 62 3.09 -29.82 -3.64
CA PHE A 62 3.21 -28.53 -2.99
C PHE A 62 4.61 -27.94 -3.24
N ASP A 63 4.62 -26.67 -3.64
CA ASP A 63 5.84 -25.91 -3.91
C ASP A 63 5.87 -24.72 -2.95
N GLU A 64 6.79 -24.77 -1.98
CA GLU A 64 6.87 -23.76 -0.91
C GLU A 64 7.21 -22.38 -1.45
N GLU A 65 8.10 -22.31 -2.44
CA GLU A 65 8.53 -21.05 -3.06
C GLU A 65 7.33 -20.35 -3.73
N SER A 66 6.57 -21.10 -4.53
CA SER A 66 5.34 -20.59 -5.14
C SER A 66 4.29 -20.17 -4.11
N PHE A 67 4.20 -20.90 -2.99
CA PHE A 67 3.26 -20.56 -1.92
C PHE A 67 3.63 -19.27 -1.21
N GLN A 68 4.91 -19.05 -0.90
CA GLN A 68 5.40 -17.81 -0.28
C GLN A 68 5.24 -16.59 -1.21
N ASP A 69 5.35 -16.80 -2.52
CA ASP A 69 5.15 -15.74 -3.53
C ASP A 69 3.67 -15.30 -3.63
N ILE A 70 2.74 -16.19 -3.27
CA ILE A 70 1.29 -15.96 -3.38
C ILE A 70 0.68 -15.51 -2.04
N VAL A 71 1.08 -16.13 -0.93
CA VAL A 71 0.49 -15.97 0.40
C VAL A 71 1.35 -15.07 1.27
N LYS A 72 0.80 -13.92 1.65
CA LYS A 72 1.44 -12.94 2.53
C LYS A 72 1.43 -13.35 3.99
N LYS A 73 0.31 -13.89 4.45
CA LYS A 73 0.13 -14.34 5.85
C LYS A 73 -1.00 -15.35 5.96
N ILE A 74 -0.92 -16.17 7.00
CA ILE A 74 -1.97 -17.13 7.37
C ILE A 74 -2.63 -16.63 8.66
N ILE A 75 -3.96 -16.65 8.68
CA ILE A 75 -4.80 -16.25 9.80
C ILE A 75 -5.52 -17.50 10.31
N VAL A 76 -5.30 -17.88 11.57
CA VAL A 76 -6.03 -19.00 12.18
C VAL A 76 -7.26 -18.42 12.88
N TYR A 77 -8.45 -18.69 12.34
CA TYR A 77 -9.72 -18.24 12.94
C TYR A 77 -10.22 -19.22 13.99
N SER A 78 -10.08 -20.53 13.73
CA SER A 78 -10.52 -21.61 14.60
C SER A 78 -9.76 -22.89 14.29
N PRO A 79 -9.81 -23.93 15.14
CA PRO A 79 -9.16 -25.22 14.87
C PRO A 79 -9.58 -25.88 13.54
N ASN A 80 -10.76 -25.50 13.02
CA ASN A 80 -11.32 -25.99 11.77
C ASN A 80 -11.43 -24.88 10.71
N GLU A 81 -10.88 -23.68 10.93
CA GLU A 81 -10.97 -22.56 9.97
C GLU A 81 -9.67 -21.79 9.90
N ILE A 82 -9.07 -21.77 8.71
CA ILE A 82 -7.86 -21.00 8.40
C ILE A 82 -8.13 -20.03 7.25
N GLY A 83 -7.44 -18.90 7.27
CA GLY A 83 -7.50 -17.87 6.26
C GLY A 83 -6.15 -17.65 5.61
N PHE A 84 -6.06 -17.73 4.29
CA PHE A 84 -4.87 -17.38 3.52
C PHE A 84 -5.03 -15.97 2.99
N HIS A 85 -4.24 -15.03 3.50
CA HIS A 85 -4.20 -13.67 2.99
C HIS A 85 -3.17 -13.60 1.87
N LEU A 86 -3.65 -13.33 0.66
CA LEU A 86 -2.83 -13.26 -0.54
C LEU A 86 -2.18 -11.89 -0.67
N ASN A 87 -1.08 -11.81 -1.45
CA ASN A 87 -0.40 -10.55 -1.74
C ASN A 87 -1.31 -9.51 -2.43
N CYS A 88 -2.35 -9.96 -3.14
CA CYS A 88 -3.38 -9.09 -3.74
C CYS A 88 -4.44 -8.53 -2.77
N GLY A 89 -4.31 -8.76 -1.46
CA GLY A 89 -5.26 -8.25 -0.45
C GLY A 89 -6.53 -9.09 -0.27
N ILE A 90 -6.71 -10.15 -1.07
CA ILE A 90 -7.81 -11.11 -0.91
C ILE A 90 -7.49 -12.07 0.24
N THR A 91 -8.48 -12.39 1.05
CA THR A 91 -8.36 -13.42 2.09
C THR A 91 -9.25 -14.60 1.75
N LEU A 92 -8.67 -15.75 1.46
CA LEU A 92 -9.38 -17.00 1.22
C LEU A 92 -9.58 -17.72 2.55
N ARG A 93 -10.82 -18.05 2.91
CA ARG A 93 -11.11 -18.83 4.10
C ARG A 93 -11.38 -20.27 3.72
N GLU A 94 -10.67 -21.18 4.37
CA GLU A 94 -10.78 -22.60 4.13
C GLU A 94 -11.09 -23.35 5.44
N GLY A 95 -12.08 -24.23 5.36
CA GLY A 95 -12.45 -25.11 6.46
C GLY A 95 -11.48 -26.29 6.52
N VAL A 96 -10.69 -26.39 7.58
CA VAL A 96 -9.82 -27.55 7.82
C VAL A 96 -10.71 -28.69 8.31
N LYS A 97 -11.06 -29.58 7.37
CA LYS A 97 -11.67 -30.86 7.71
C LYS A 97 -10.56 -31.87 7.99
N ARG A 98 -10.63 -32.50 9.16
CA ARG A 98 -9.76 -33.61 9.55
C ARG A 98 -10.05 -34.87 8.76
#